data_AF-A0A7X4W0I4-F1
#
_entry.id   AF-A0A7X4W0I4-F1
#
_cell.length_a   1.000
_cell.length_b   1.000
_cell.length_c   1.000
_cell.angle_alpha   90.00
_cell.angle_beta   90.00
_cell.angle_gamma   90.00
#
_symmetry.space_group_name_H-M   'P 1'
#
loop_
_entity.id
_entity.type
_entity.pdbx_description
1 polymer ?
#
loop_
_entity_poly.entity_id
_entity_poly.type
_entity_poly.pdbx_seq_one_letter_code
_entity_poly.pdbx_strand_id
1 'polypeptide(L)'
;MYYTNLAMMKGHLTVARELYQAGEQTAAQPHFGHPIHEHYGVLEPAFEARGVEGIESNLKALVETMRTGGEWESKTDAYATALEAIDEAMQDVDGELRDDVAFQSRAQLVLLRQALHEYEEAVDDGQFVNIVEYQDSRGFVLTAQALLEAQVDLYAEDTYAELLAAYESTLEAWPSAVAPETPVMTPGELSARLFKLEATLGRY
;
A
#
# COMPACT_ATOMS: atom_id res chain seq x y z
N MET A 1 -2.70 2.64 14.46
CA MET A 1 -3.71 2.78 13.39
C MET A 1 -3.48 4.02 12.53
N TYR A 2 -3.17 5.20 13.06
CA TYR A 2 -2.99 6.41 12.22
C TYR A 2 -1.99 6.25 11.07
N TYR A 3 -0.71 6.02 11.38
CA TYR A 3 0.36 5.87 10.37
C TYR A 3 0.12 4.72 9.40
N THR A 4 -0.42 3.59 9.90
CA THR A 4 -0.67 2.40 9.06
C THR A 4 -1.85 2.59 8.11
N ASN A 5 -2.92 3.29 8.51
CA ASN A 5 -4.02 3.62 7.59
C ASN A 5 -3.57 4.62 6.52
N LEU A 6 -2.72 5.60 6.86
CA LEU A 6 -2.10 6.47 5.86
C LEU A 6 -1.24 5.66 4.88
N ALA A 7 -0.45 4.71 5.36
CA ALA A 7 0.32 3.82 4.49
C ALA A 7 -0.59 2.93 3.62
N MET A 8 -1.74 2.46 4.12
CA MET A 8 -2.73 1.74 3.29
C MET A 8 -3.32 2.63 2.20
N MET A 9 -3.66 3.90 2.52
CA MET A 9 -4.05 4.88 1.50
C MET A 9 -2.99 4.99 0.38
N LYS A 10 -1.69 5.05 0.73
CA LYS A 10 -0.59 5.04 -0.25
C LYS A 10 -0.55 3.74 -1.08
N GLY A 11 -0.84 2.60 -0.46
CA GLY A 11 -0.91 1.30 -1.14
C GLY A 11 -1.94 1.30 -2.27
N HIS A 12 -3.17 1.74 -1.96
CA HIS A 12 -4.22 1.87 -2.98
C HIS A 12 -3.80 2.83 -4.09
N LEU A 13 -3.27 4.01 -3.76
CA LEU A 13 -2.83 4.98 -4.77
C LEU A 13 -1.65 4.44 -5.62
N THR A 14 -0.79 3.62 -5.04
CA THR A 14 0.35 3.00 -5.76
C THR A 14 -0.15 2.05 -6.83
N VAL A 15 -1.05 1.12 -6.50
CA VAL A 15 -1.60 0.18 -7.49
C VAL A 15 -2.52 0.88 -8.48
N ALA A 16 -3.29 1.88 -8.06
CA ALA A 16 -4.15 2.67 -8.93
C ALA A 16 -3.33 3.33 -10.06
N ARG A 17 -2.17 3.90 -9.72
CA ARG A 17 -1.24 4.47 -10.71
C ARG A 17 -0.72 3.41 -11.68
N GLU A 18 -0.26 2.27 -11.17
CA GLU A 18 0.27 1.20 -12.03
C GLU A 18 -0.78 0.72 -13.05
N LEU A 19 -2.01 0.49 -12.59
CA LEU A 19 -3.14 0.11 -13.45
C LEU A 19 -3.44 1.19 -14.50
N TYR A 20 -3.54 2.45 -14.06
CA TYR A 20 -3.85 3.54 -14.96
C TYR A 20 -2.78 3.69 -16.06
N GLN A 21 -1.50 3.61 -15.69
CA GLN A 21 -0.36 3.66 -16.62
C GLN A 21 -0.29 2.43 -17.55
N ALA A 22 -0.81 1.29 -17.12
CA ALA A 22 -0.97 0.10 -17.96
C ALA A 22 -2.16 0.17 -18.93
N GLY A 23 -2.94 1.27 -18.90
CA GLY A 23 -4.14 1.44 -19.72
C GLY A 23 -5.42 0.89 -19.07
N GLU A 24 -5.33 0.31 -17.88
CA GLU A 24 -6.46 -0.28 -17.13
C GLU A 24 -7.19 0.78 -16.29
N GLN A 25 -7.60 1.89 -16.94
CA GLN A 25 -8.16 3.06 -16.25
C GLN A 25 -9.44 2.74 -15.46
N THR A 26 -10.27 1.82 -15.96
CA THR A 26 -11.48 1.37 -15.27
C THR A 26 -11.15 0.57 -14.02
N ALA A 27 -10.18 -0.34 -14.10
CA ALA A 27 -9.74 -1.13 -12.95
C ALA A 27 -9.03 -0.27 -11.90
N ALA A 28 -8.38 0.83 -12.30
CA ALA A 28 -7.75 1.77 -11.38
C ALA A 28 -8.75 2.57 -10.50
N GLN A 29 -9.99 2.79 -10.97
CA GLN A 29 -10.97 3.65 -10.29
C GLN A 29 -11.29 3.26 -8.84
N PRO A 30 -11.60 1.99 -8.50
CA PRO A 30 -11.87 1.60 -7.12
C PRO A 30 -10.72 2.00 -6.19
N HIS A 31 -9.48 1.72 -6.58
CA HIS A 31 -8.29 2.02 -5.78
C HIS A 31 -8.05 3.51 -5.55
N PHE A 32 -8.43 4.40 -6.49
CA PHE A 32 -8.42 5.85 -6.20
C PHE A 32 -9.45 6.24 -5.13
N GLY A 33 -10.55 5.49 -5.02
CA GLY A 33 -11.63 5.73 -4.06
C GLY A 33 -11.43 5.08 -2.69
N HIS A 34 -10.74 3.94 -2.60
CA HIS A 34 -10.51 3.18 -1.36
C HIS A 34 -9.91 4.01 -0.21
N PRO A 35 -8.94 4.91 -0.43
CA PRO A 35 -8.48 5.82 0.62
C PRO A 35 -9.61 6.56 1.35
N ILE A 36 -10.63 7.03 0.62
CA ILE A 36 -11.78 7.72 1.20
C ILE A 36 -12.72 6.72 1.86
N HIS A 37 -13.08 5.64 1.15
CA HIS A 37 -14.15 4.73 1.56
C HIS A 37 -13.77 3.85 2.77
N GLU A 38 -12.49 3.48 2.89
CA GLU A 38 -12.04 2.50 3.88
C GLU A 38 -11.26 3.14 5.03
N HIS A 39 -10.48 4.18 4.74
CA HIS A 39 -9.52 4.72 5.70
C HIS A 39 -9.86 6.11 6.23
N TYR A 40 -10.43 7.01 5.41
CA TYR A 40 -10.60 8.41 5.79
C TYR A 40 -11.47 8.58 7.05
N GLY A 41 -12.63 7.93 7.11
CA GLY A 41 -13.54 8.06 8.27
C GLY A 41 -12.92 7.55 9.59
N VAL A 42 -12.00 6.60 9.52
CA VAL A 42 -11.25 6.11 10.70
C VAL A 42 -10.18 7.12 11.13
N LEU A 43 -9.63 7.89 10.19
CA LEU A 43 -8.58 8.87 10.43
C LEU A 43 -9.09 10.28 10.77
N GLU A 44 -10.33 10.61 10.43
CA GLU A 44 -10.91 11.95 10.59
C GLU A 44 -10.70 12.54 12.01
N PRO A 45 -11.00 11.82 13.12
CA PRO A 45 -10.75 12.37 14.47
C PRO A 45 -9.27 12.66 14.74
N ALA A 46 -8.36 11.88 14.15
CA ALA A 46 -6.92 12.08 14.31
C ALA A 46 -6.42 13.27 13.47
N PHE A 47 -7.00 13.50 12.29
CA PHE A 47 -6.73 14.69 11.49
C PHE A 47 -7.16 15.96 12.21
N GLU A 48 -8.38 15.98 12.77
CA GLU A 48 -8.88 17.10 13.58
C GLU A 48 -7.97 17.40 14.77
N ALA A 49 -7.57 16.36 15.52
CA ALA A 49 -6.71 16.53 16.70
C ALA A 49 -5.29 17.03 16.36
N ARG A 50 -4.81 16.78 15.14
CA ARG A 50 -3.48 17.16 14.65
C ARG A 50 -3.50 18.46 13.84
N GLY A 51 -4.67 18.98 13.49
CA GLY A 51 -4.80 20.14 12.59
C GLY A 51 -4.41 19.81 11.15
N VAL A 52 -4.55 18.55 10.73
CA VAL A 52 -4.33 18.12 9.34
C VAL A 52 -5.57 18.48 8.53
N GLU A 53 -5.41 19.34 7.54
CA GLU A 53 -6.48 19.81 6.67
C GLU A 53 -6.23 19.38 5.22
N GLY A 54 -7.26 19.41 4.37
CA GLY A 54 -7.11 19.27 2.91
C GLY A 54 -7.00 17.85 2.36
N ILE A 55 -6.68 16.82 3.17
CA ILE A 55 -6.59 15.43 2.69
C ILE A 55 -7.87 14.98 1.98
N GLU A 56 -9.05 15.18 2.60
CA GLU A 56 -10.31 14.71 2.01
C GLU A 56 -10.60 15.37 0.67
N SER A 57 -10.40 16.69 0.59
CA SER A 57 -10.63 17.44 -0.64
C SER A 57 -9.65 17.04 -1.74
N ASN A 58 -8.39 16.77 -1.39
CA ASN A 58 -7.37 16.34 -2.34
C ASN A 58 -7.69 14.94 -2.88
N LEU A 59 -8.10 14.00 -2.02
CA LEU A 59 -8.54 12.67 -2.44
C LEU A 59 -9.80 12.74 -3.33
N LYS A 60 -10.80 13.56 -2.97
CA LYS A 60 -12.00 13.75 -3.79
C LYS A 60 -11.67 14.36 -5.16
N ALA A 61 -10.78 15.35 -5.19
CA ALA A 61 -10.31 15.97 -6.42
C ALA A 61 -9.52 14.99 -7.30
N LEU A 62 -8.72 14.11 -6.68
CA LEU A 62 -8.04 13.02 -7.38
C LEU A 62 -9.06 12.07 -8.04
N VAL A 63 -10.03 11.57 -7.28
CA VAL A 63 -11.05 10.65 -7.80
C VAL A 63 -11.82 11.28 -8.98
N GLU A 64 -12.24 12.54 -8.86
CA GLU A 64 -12.93 13.24 -9.95
C GLU A 64 -12.03 13.40 -11.18
N THR A 65 -10.78 13.81 -10.96
CA THR A 65 -9.78 13.93 -12.02
C THR A 65 -9.57 12.62 -12.76
N MET A 66 -9.47 11.49 -12.04
CA MET A 66 -9.26 10.16 -12.62
C MET A 66 -10.50 9.63 -13.34
N ARG A 67 -11.71 10.01 -12.93
CA ARG A 67 -12.97 9.61 -13.61
C ARG A 67 -13.09 10.13 -15.04
N THR A 68 -12.49 11.27 -15.34
CA THR A 68 -12.56 11.88 -16.68
C THR A 68 -11.72 11.15 -17.74
N GLY A 69 -10.87 10.19 -17.32
CA GLY A 69 -9.97 9.45 -18.20
C GLY A 69 -8.91 10.35 -18.87
N GLY A 70 -8.20 9.79 -19.85
CA GLY A 70 -7.14 10.48 -20.61
C GLY A 70 -5.72 10.06 -20.20
N GLU A 71 -4.71 10.69 -20.77
CA GLU A 71 -3.29 10.33 -20.56
C GLU A 71 -2.83 10.63 -19.13
N TRP A 72 -1.92 9.80 -18.60
CA TRP A 72 -1.41 9.90 -17.23
C TRP A 72 -0.77 11.25 -16.92
N GLU A 73 -0.06 11.85 -17.89
CA GLU A 73 0.60 13.15 -17.75
C GLU A 73 -0.39 14.27 -17.38
N SER A 74 -1.66 14.15 -17.78
CA SER A 74 -2.69 15.12 -17.40
C SER A 74 -3.24 14.93 -15.97
N LYS A 75 -2.84 13.85 -15.30
CA LYS A 75 -3.32 13.42 -13.98
C LYS A 75 -2.27 13.51 -12.89
N THR A 76 -0.99 13.67 -13.26
CA THR A 76 0.16 13.67 -12.34
C THR A 76 0.00 14.66 -11.20
N ASP A 77 -0.51 15.86 -11.48
CA ASP A 77 -0.60 16.92 -10.46
C ASP A 77 -1.63 16.58 -9.40
N ALA A 78 -2.80 16.06 -9.79
CA ALA A 78 -3.83 15.64 -8.85
C ALA A 78 -3.36 14.44 -8.01
N TYR A 79 -2.65 13.49 -8.64
CA TYR A 79 -2.07 12.35 -7.95
C TYR A 79 -1.00 12.77 -6.93
N ALA A 80 -0.06 13.61 -7.36
CA ALA A 80 1.01 14.13 -6.51
C ALA A 80 0.43 14.91 -5.32
N THR A 81 -0.55 15.79 -5.55
CA THR A 81 -1.20 16.56 -4.49
C THR A 81 -1.84 15.67 -3.41
N ALA A 82 -2.50 14.59 -3.82
CA ALA A 82 -3.10 13.65 -2.88
C ALA A 82 -2.05 12.84 -2.11
N LEU A 83 -0.99 12.38 -2.81
CA LEU A 83 0.09 11.63 -2.20
C LEU A 83 0.90 12.47 -1.21
N GLU A 84 1.23 13.72 -1.58
CA GLU A 84 1.91 14.69 -0.73
C GLU A 84 1.12 14.96 0.55
N ALA A 85 -0.21 15.14 0.46
CA ALA A 85 -1.04 15.34 1.64
C ALA A 85 -1.01 14.13 2.61
N ILE A 86 -0.97 12.90 2.07
CA ILE A 86 -0.80 11.70 2.89
C ILE A 86 0.59 11.67 3.51
N ASP A 87 1.64 12.00 2.75
CA ASP A 87 3.02 12.02 3.22
C ASP A 87 3.24 13.07 4.31
N GLU A 88 2.69 14.28 4.16
CA GLU A 88 2.71 15.32 5.19
C GLU A 88 2.05 14.84 6.50
N ALA A 89 0.88 14.22 6.42
CA ALA A 89 0.23 13.64 7.58
C ALA A 89 1.03 12.50 8.22
N MET A 90 1.79 11.72 7.43
CA MET A 90 2.73 10.74 7.97
C MET A 90 3.90 11.42 8.69
N GLN A 91 4.39 12.56 8.19
CA GLN A 91 5.48 13.33 8.82
C GLN A 91 5.10 13.99 10.15
N ASP A 92 3.80 14.24 10.38
CA ASP A 92 3.27 14.73 11.66
C ASP A 92 3.36 13.70 12.80
N VAL A 93 3.66 12.44 12.50
CA VAL A 93 4.05 11.47 13.53
C VAL A 93 5.40 11.88 14.10
N ASP A 94 5.52 11.81 15.43
CA ASP A 94 6.74 12.18 16.16
C ASP A 94 7.99 11.57 15.50
N GLY A 95 9.02 12.41 15.31
CA GLY A 95 10.26 12.00 14.66
C GLY A 95 10.94 10.84 15.39
N GLU A 96 10.92 10.83 16.72
CA GLU A 96 11.49 9.72 17.51
C GLU A 96 10.76 8.40 17.26
N LEU A 97 9.43 8.45 17.02
CA LEU A 97 8.68 7.26 16.62
C LEU A 97 8.97 6.86 15.18
N ARG A 98 9.14 7.82 14.27
CA ARG A 98 9.46 7.52 12.87
C ARG A 98 10.87 6.94 12.71
N ASP A 99 11.80 7.31 13.58
CA ASP A 99 13.16 6.81 13.63
C ASP A 99 13.31 5.56 14.52
N ASP A 100 12.21 5.02 15.07
CA ASP A 100 12.18 3.79 15.85
C ASP A 100 11.97 2.57 14.94
N VAL A 101 12.96 1.68 14.90
CA VAL A 101 12.92 0.46 14.07
C VAL A 101 11.75 -0.47 14.42
N ALA A 102 11.33 -0.52 15.69
CA ALA A 102 10.21 -1.34 16.12
C ALA A 102 8.86 -0.74 15.69
N PHE A 103 8.71 0.58 15.68
CA PHE A 103 7.55 1.26 15.10
C PHE A 103 7.44 0.98 13.60
N GLN A 104 8.53 1.13 12.86
CA GLN A 104 8.55 0.91 11.42
C GLN A 104 8.33 -0.56 11.05
N SER A 105 8.93 -1.50 11.78
CA SER A 105 8.70 -2.93 11.60
C SER A 105 7.24 -3.29 11.85
N ARG A 106 6.61 -2.73 12.90
CA ARG A 106 5.17 -2.93 13.14
C ARG A 106 4.29 -2.34 12.05
N ALA A 107 4.65 -1.20 11.47
CA ALA A 107 3.91 -0.62 10.36
C ALA A 107 3.93 -1.52 9.12
N GLN A 108 5.10 -2.04 8.77
CA GLN A 108 5.27 -3.02 7.68
C GLN A 108 4.47 -4.30 7.94
N LEU A 109 4.53 -4.86 9.15
CA LEU A 109 3.77 -6.06 9.52
C LEU A 109 2.25 -5.88 9.35
N VAL A 110 1.72 -4.70 9.67
CA VAL A 110 0.28 -4.41 9.49
C VAL A 110 -0.10 -4.42 8.00
N LEU A 111 0.72 -3.81 7.14
CA LEU A 111 0.50 -3.82 5.69
C LEU A 111 0.59 -5.23 5.11
N LEU A 112 1.60 -6.01 5.51
CA LEU A 112 1.79 -7.38 5.05
C LEU A 112 0.63 -8.31 5.43
N ARG A 113 0.07 -8.14 6.63
CA ARG A 113 -1.11 -8.90 7.07
C ARG A 113 -2.36 -8.50 6.30
N GLN A 114 -2.56 -7.21 6.07
CA GLN A 114 -3.67 -6.78 5.22
C GLN A 114 -3.49 -7.31 3.80
N ALA A 115 -2.28 -7.27 3.25
CA ALA A 115 -2.01 -7.84 1.93
C ALA A 115 -2.39 -9.33 1.84
N LEU A 116 -2.02 -10.14 2.84
CA LEU A 116 -2.44 -11.53 2.88
C LEU A 116 -3.97 -11.68 2.90
N HIS A 117 -4.63 -10.88 3.74
CA HIS A 117 -6.08 -10.89 3.85
C HIS A 117 -6.76 -10.58 2.50
N GLU A 118 -6.33 -9.51 1.82
CA GLU A 118 -6.86 -9.17 0.50
C GLU A 118 -6.59 -10.29 -0.53
N TYR A 119 -5.41 -10.92 -0.48
CA TYR A 119 -5.10 -12.01 -1.41
C TYR A 119 -5.95 -13.27 -1.15
N GLU A 120 -6.28 -13.55 0.11
CA GLU A 120 -7.19 -14.61 0.50
C GLU A 120 -8.61 -14.34 -0.01
N GLU A 121 -9.05 -13.08 -0.03
CA GLU A 121 -10.34 -12.70 -0.64
C GLU A 121 -10.30 -12.70 -2.17
N ALA A 122 -9.12 -12.49 -2.76
CA ALA A 122 -8.93 -12.47 -4.20
C ALA A 122 -9.00 -13.84 -4.86
N VAL A 123 -8.57 -14.91 -4.16
CA VAL A 123 -8.32 -16.23 -4.74
C VAL A 123 -9.17 -17.32 -4.08
N ASP A 124 -10.00 -17.99 -4.87
CA ASP A 124 -10.75 -19.19 -4.46
C ASP A 124 -10.58 -20.31 -5.50
N ASP A 125 -10.40 -21.54 -5.03
CA ASP A 125 -10.16 -22.75 -5.84
C ASP A 125 -9.14 -22.56 -6.99
N GLY A 126 -8.06 -21.80 -6.73
CA GLY A 126 -7.01 -21.53 -7.72
C GLY A 126 -7.41 -20.57 -8.84
N GLN A 127 -8.47 -19.78 -8.66
CA GLN A 127 -8.95 -18.77 -9.60
C GLN A 127 -9.11 -17.42 -8.91
N PHE A 128 -9.02 -16.33 -9.68
CA PHE A 128 -9.36 -15.01 -9.18
C PHE A 128 -10.88 -14.85 -9.09
N VAL A 129 -11.40 -14.65 -7.88
CA VAL A 129 -12.80 -14.32 -7.61
C VAL A 129 -13.00 -12.84 -7.28
N ASN A 130 -11.95 -12.15 -6.82
CA ASN A 130 -11.94 -10.71 -6.63
C ASN A 130 -10.59 -10.09 -7.05
N ILE A 131 -10.52 -9.61 -8.29
CA ILE A 131 -9.29 -9.02 -8.85
C ILE A 131 -8.91 -7.71 -8.14
N VAL A 132 -9.88 -6.98 -7.59
CA VAL A 132 -9.63 -5.73 -6.86
C VAL A 132 -8.77 -6.02 -5.62
N GLU A 133 -9.05 -7.08 -4.88
CA GLU A 133 -8.24 -7.43 -3.70
C GLU A 133 -6.85 -7.99 -4.08
N TYR A 134 -6.72 -8.64 -5.24
CA TYR A 134 -5.38 -8.97 -5.77
C TYR A 134 -4.56 -7.70 -5.99
N GLN A 135 -5.19 -6.63 -6.49
CA GLN A 135 -4.56 -5.35 -6.77
C GLN A 135 -4.21 -4.60 -5.47
N ASP A 136 -5.13 -4.51 -4.52
CA ASP A 136 -4.86 -3.86 -3.23
C ASP A 136 -3.79 -4.58 -2.43
N SER A 137 -3.83 -5.91 -2.41
CA SER A 137 -2.79 -6.74 -1.81
C SER A 137 -1.39 -6.38 -2.33
N ARG A 138 -1.23 -6.28 -3.66
CA ARG A 138 0.02 -5.85 -4.29
C ARG A 138 0.45 -4.46 -3.80
N GLY A 139 -0.48 -3.51 -3.79
CA GLY A 139 -0.23 -2.12 -3.36
C GLY A 139 0.30 -2.06 -1.93
N PHE A 140 -0.23 -2.88 -1.03
CA PHE A 140 0.21 -2.96 0.36
C PHE A 140 1.61 -3.57 0.51
N VAL A 141 1.96 -4.64 -0.24
CA VAL A 141 3.32 -5.21 -0.21
C VAL A 141 4.34 -4.23 -0.78
N LEU A 142 4.05 -3.58 -1.90
CA LEU A 142 4.92 -2.55 -2.49
C LEU A 142 5.14 -1.37 -1.53
N THR A 143 4.10 -0.94 -0.83
CA THR A 143 4.22 0.15 0.14
C THR A 143 5.02 -0.27 1.37
N ALA A 144 4.85 -1.49 1.85
CA ALA A 144 5.64 -2.01 2.97
C ALA A 144 7.14 -2.11 2.61
N GLN A 145 7.47 -2.55 1.40
CA GLN A 145 8.85 -2.51 0.89
C GLN A 145 9.37 -1.07 0.80
N ALA A 146 8.59 -0.13 0.27
CA ALA A 146 9.01 1.27 0.16
C ALA A 146 9.29 1.91 1.54
N LEU A 147 8.56 1.49 2.59
CA LEU A 147 8.86 1.90 3.96
C LEU A 147 10.22 1.36 4.44
N LEU A 148 10.52 0.08 4.17
CA LEU A 148 11.84 -0.51 4.47
C LEU A 148 12.97 0.27 3.77
N GLU A 149 12.82 0.52 2.48
CA GLU A 149 13.82 1.22 1.66
C GLU A 149 14.06 2.66 2.15
N ALA A 150 12.99 3.38 2.51
CA ALA A 150 13.08 4.74 3.03
C ALA A 150 13.79 4.84 4.39
N GLN A 151 13.92 3.71 5.10
CA GLN A 151 14.45 3.63 6.47
C GLN A 151 15.61 2.63 6.57
N VAL A 152 16.35 2.44 5.48
CA VAL A 152 17.48 1.51 5.40
C VAL A 152 18.45 1.65 6.58
N ASP A 153 18.71 2.88 7.04
CA ASP A 153 19.64 3.18 8.13
C ASP A 153 19.18 2.67 9.52
N LEU A 154 17.90 2.31 9.68
CA LEU A 154 17.37 1.74 10.92
C LEU A 154 17.68 0.24 11.08
N TYR A 155 18.05 -0.44 10.00
CA TYR A 155 18.28 -1.88 9.98
C TYR A 155 19.77 -2.19 9.86
N ALA A 156 20.20 -3.29 10.49
CA ALA A 156 21.54 -3.81 10.23
C ALA A 156 21.65 -4.25 8.76
N GLU A 157 22.79 -4.03 8.10
CA GLU A 157 22.99 -4.28 6.66
C GLU A 157 22.54 -5.70 6.23
N ASP A 158 22.95 -6.73 6.97
CA ASP A 158 22.55 -8.12 6.68
C ASP A 158 21.04 -8.34 6.85
N THR A 159 20.41 -7.67 7.83
CA THR A 159 18.96 -7.77 8.06
C THR A 159 18.18 -7.04 6.98
N TYR A 160 18.64 -5.87 6.56
CA TYR A 160 18.05 -5.13 5.45
C TYR A 160 18.11 -5.96 4.15
N ALA A 161 19.27 -6.54 3.83
CA ALA A 161 19.43 -7.39 2.66
C ALA A 161 18.52 -8.64 2.72
N GLU A 162 18.38 -9.26 3.90
CA GLU A 162 17.48 -10.38 4.11
C GLU A 162 16.01 -10.00 3.89
N LEU A 163 15.59 -8.86 4.43
CA LEU A 163 14.22 -8.34 4.28
C LEU A 163 13.92 -7.99 2.82
N LEU A 164 14.82 -7.28 2.15
CA LEU A 164 14.65 -6.89 0.74
C LEU A 164 14.49 -8.13 -0.16
N ALA A 165 15.34 -9.14 0.01
CA ALA A 165 15.22 -10.40 -0.74
C ALA A 165 13.91 -11.15 -0.44
N ALA A 166 13.42 -11.06 0.80
CA ALA A 166 12.12 -11.64 1.17
C ALA A 166 10.93 -10.88 0.57
N TYR A 167 11.01 -9.55 0.48
CA TYR A 167 10.04 -8.72 -0.23
C TYR A 167 10.01 -9.05 -1.73
N GLU A 168 11.16 -9.05 -2.39
CA GLU A 168 11.27 -9.40 -3.82
C GLU A 168 10.67 -10.78 -4.12
N SER A 169 10.98 -11.77 -3.29
CA SER A 169 10.43 -13.11 -3.42
C SER A 169 8.92 -13.19 -3.13
N THR A 170 8.40 -12.32 -2.26
CA THR A 170 6.96 -12.26 -1.93
C THR A 170 6.19 -11.61 -3.09
N LEU A 171 6.76 -10.57 -3.70
CA LEU A 171 6.17 -9.88 -4.84
C LEU A 171 6.04 -10.76 -6.09
N GLU A 172 6.71 -11.91 -6.17
CA GLU A 172 6.50 -12.90 -7.24
C GLU A 172 5.03 -13.39 -7.33
N ALA A 173 4.24 -13.31 -6.25
CA ALA A 173 2.81 -13.62 -6.28
C ALA A 173 2.00 -12.62 -7.14
N TRP A 174 2.54 -11.43 -7.38
CA TRP A 174 1.96 -10.39 -8.23
C TRP A 174 2.98 -10.00 -9.31
N PRO A 175 3.01 -10.64 -10.48
CA PRO A 175 3.93 -10.26 -11.55
C PRO A 175 3.64 -8.85 -12.11
N SER A 176 2.39 -8.38 -12.03
CA SER A 176 1.99 -7.02 -12.38
C SER A 176 0.71 -6.62 -11.64
N ALA A 177 0.31 -5.34 -11.70
CA ALA A 177 -1.00 -4.90 -11.20
C ALA A 177 -2.16 -5.47 -12.04
N VAL A 178 -1.93 -5.72 -13.33
CA VAL A 178 -2.86 -6.49 -14.15
C VAL A 178 -2.73 -7.96 -13.75
N ALA A 179 -3.80 -8.53 -13.23
CA ALA A 179 -3.81 -9.92 -12.79
C ALA A 179 -3.54 -10.86 -13.98
N PRO A 180 -2.69 -11.89 -13.82
CA PRO A 180 -2.55 -12.95 -14.81
C PRO A 180 -3.85 -13.77 -14.93
N GLU A 181 -3.94 -14.67 -15.91
CA GLU A 181 -5.12 -15.53 -16.09
C GLU A 181 -5.40 -16.43 -14.87
N THR A 182 -4.34 -16.88 -14.20
CA THR A 182 -4.41 -17.71 -12.99
C THR A 182 -3.44 -17.18 -11.93
N PRO A 183 -3.78 -17.29 -10.63
CA PRO A 183 -2.86 -16.94 -9.54
C PRO A 183 -1.50 -17.62 -9.68
N VAL A 184 -0.42 -16.87 -9.44
CA VAL A 184 0.95 -17.41 -9.46
C VAL A 184 1.26 -18.21 -8.21
N MET A 185 0.66 -17.81 -7.08
CA MET A 185 0.76 -18.48 -5.80
C MET A 185 -0.64 -18.74 -5.25
N THR A 186 -0.79 -19.80 -4.48
CA THR A 186 -1.95 -19.99 -3.61
C THR A 186 -1.84 -19.08 -2.37
N PRO A 187 -2.95 -18.79 -1.67
CA PRO A 187 -2.88 -18.06 -0.40
C PRO A 187 -1.94 -18.71 0.63
N GLY A 188 -1.87 -20.04 0.66
CA GLY A 188 -0.96 -20.78 1.53
C GLY A 188 0.52 -20.59 1.16
N GLU A 189 0.86 -20.57 -0.13
CA GLU A 189 2.23 -20.28 -0.59
C GLU A 189 2.63 -18.85 -0.29
N LEU A 190 1.73 -17.88 -0.51
CA LEU A 190 1.97 -16.49 -0.15
C LEU A 190 2.17 -16.32 1.36
N SER A 191 1.31 -16.92 2.18
CA SER A 191 1.45 -16.93 3.64
C SER A 191 2.81 -17.48 4.08
N ALA A 192 3.31 -18.54 3.44
CA ALA A 192 4.63 -19.09 3.72
C ALA A 192 5.78 -18.13 3.36
N ARG A 193 5.66 -17.34 2.28
CA ARG A 193 6.63 -16.28 1.93
C ARG A 193 6.62 -15.15 2.96
N LEU A 194 5.42 -14.68 3.30
CA LEU A 194 5.22 -13.61 4.28
C LEU A 194 5.74 -13.97 5.66
N PHE A 195 5.65 -15.25 6.07
CA PHE A 195 6.17 -15.69 7.36
C PHE A 195 7.66 -15.33 7.57
N LYS A 196 8.48 -15.35 6.51
CA LYS A 196 9.88 -14.93 6.62
C LYS A 196 10.01 -13.44 6.95
N LEU A 197 9.23 -12.59 6.27
CA LEU A 197 9.17 -11.16 6.58
C LEU A 197 8.66 -10.95 8.01
N GLU A 198 7.59 -11.64 8.39
CA GLU A 198 7.01 -11.53 9.73
C GLU A 198 7.98 -11.91 10.84
N ALA A 199 8.68 -13.03 10.67
CA ALA A 199 9.67 -13.52 11.63
C ALA A 199 10.86 -12.56 11.77
N THR A 200 11.26 -11.91 10.67
CA THR A 200 12.42 -11.01 10.65
C THR A 200 12.09 -9.64 11.23
N LEU A 201 10.97 -9.05 10.81
CA LEU A 201 10.45 -7.78 11.33
C LEU A 201 10.01 -7.89 12.79
N GLY A 202 9.45 -9.03 13.19
CA GLY A 202 9.01 -9.29 14.57
C GLY A 202 10.15 -9.45 15.60
N ARG A 203 11.42 -9.32 15.19
CA ARG A 203 12.57 -9.29 16.12
C ARG A 203 12.74 -7.93 16.80
N TYR A 204 12.12 -6.88 16.25
CA TYR A 204 12.11 -5.52 16.80
C TYR A 204 10.84 -5.28 17.63
#